data_AF-A0A966PAI5-F1
#
_entry.id   AF-A0A966PAI5-F1
#
_cell.length_a   1.000
_cell.length_b   1.000
_cell.length_c   1.000
_cell.angle_alpha   90.00
_cell.angle_beta   90.00
_cell.angle_gamma   90.00
#
_symmetry.space_group_name_H-M   'P 1'
#
loop_
_entity.id
_entity.type
_entity.pdbx_description
1 polymer ?
#
loop_
_entity_poly.entity_id
_entity_poly.type
_entity_poly.pdbx_seq_one_letter_code
_entity_poly.pdbx_strand_id
1 'polypeptide(L)'
;GIPLEVCPTSNLHTGLYASLGEHPISVLDDLGFVVTVNPDNRLMSRTSLTREFEGLMAVHGWDEQRVRKVTLSAFGASFAH
;
A
#
# COMPACT_ATOMS: atom_id res chain seq x y z
N GLY A 1 -16.79 3.26 2.17
CA GLY A 1 -15.76 3.62 3.17
C GLY A 1 -14.88 4.69 2.56
N ILE A 2 -14.26 5.54 3.38
CA ILE A 2 -13.25 6.48 2.91
C ILE A 2 -11.99 5.67 2.57
N PRO A 3 -11.45 5.75 1.34
CA PRO A 3 -10.22 5.05 0.99
C PRO A 3 -9.04 5.66 1.76
N LEU A 4 -8.21 4.79 2.35
CA LEU A 4 -6.95 5.17 2.98
C LEU A 4 -5.83 4.99 1.97
N GLU A 5 -5.27 6.11 1.50
CA GLU A 5 -4.10 6.10 0.65
C GLU A 5 -2.85 5.81 1.48
N VAL A 6 -2.17 4.72 1.15
CA VAL A 6 -1.00 4.24 1.89
C VAL A 6 0.21 4.16 0.96
N CYS A 7 1.34 4.67 1.43
CA CYS A 7 2.62 4.69 0.72
C CYS A 7 3.69 3.94 1.54
N PRO A 8 3.72 2.59 1.52
CA PRO A 8 4.49 1.81 2.51
C PRO A 8 5.98 2.13 2.53
N THR A 9 6.62 2.21 1.36
CA THR A 9 8.06 2.53 1.26
C THR A 9 8.35 4.00 1.59
N SER A 10 7.46 4.94 1.23
CA SER A 10 7.62 6.36 1.60
C SER A 10 7.49 6.56 3.11
N ASN A 11 6.54 5.88 3.74
CA ASN A 11 6.35 5.92 5.20
C ASN A 11 7.60 5.39 5.94
N LEU A 12 8.26 4.36 5.39
CA LEU A 12 9.56 3.91 5.90
C LEU A 12 10.66 4.97 5.71
N HIS A 13 10.77 5.58 4.53
CA HIS A 13 11.80 6.58 4.24
C HIS A 13 11.66 7.88 5.05
N THR A 14 10.43 8.24 5.42
CA THR A 14 10.12 9.39 6.29
C THR A 14 10.29 9.06 7.77
N GLY A 15 10.61 7.80 8.11
CA GLY A 15 10.87 7.35 9.47
C GLY A 15 9.61 7.11 10.31
N LEU A 16 8.42 7.01 9.69
CA LEU A 16 7.17 6.69 10.39
C LEU A 16 7.16 5.25 10.96
N TYR A 17 7.91 4.34 10.32
CA TYR A 17 8.05 2.95 10.74
C TYR A 17 9.52 2.53 10.62
N ALA A 18 10.01 1.63 11.48
CA ALA A 18 11.41 1.19 11.43
C ALA A 18 11.66 0.12 10.36
N SER A 19 10.59 -0.57 9.92
CA SER A 19 10.64 -1.53 8.82
C SER A 19 9.30 -1.60 8.10
N LEU A 20 9.32 -2.18 6.89
CA LEU A 20 8.07 -2.45 6.16
C LEU A 20 7.16 -3.40 6.95
N GLY A 21 7.71 -4.32 7.77
CA GLY A 21 6.92 -5.29 8.55
C GLY A 21 6.14 -4.68 9.70
N GLU A 22 6.59 -3.53 10.22
CA GLU A 22 5.86 -2.76 11.23
C GLU A 22 4.73 -1.92 10.63
N HIS A 23 4.69 -1.78 9.31
CA HIS A 23 3.67 -0.98 8.65
C HIS A 23 2.28 -1.60 8.84
N PRO A 24 1.27 -0.86 9.34
CA PRO A 24 -0.04 -1.42 9.71
C PRO A 24 -0.94 -1.72 8.50
N ILE A 25 -0.41 -1.76 7.28
CA ILE A 25 -1.24 -1.83 6.06
C ILE A 25 -2.04 -3.13 6.00
N SER A 26 -1.41 -4.25 6.38
CA SER A 26 -2.09 -5.55 6.46
C SER A 26 -3.17 -5.55 7.53
N VAL A 27 -2.89 -4.97 8.69
CA VAL A 27 -3.85 -4.84 9.79
C VAL A 27 -5.06 -3.99 9.35
N LEU A 28 -4.83 -2.91 8.63
CA LEU A 28 -5.92 -2.07 8.09
C LEU A 28 -6.77 -2.85 7.07
N ASP A 29 -6.16 -3.60 6.15
CA ASP A 29 -6.89 -4.46 5.21
C ASP A 29 -7.69 -5.56 5.94
N ASP A 30 -7.09 -6.19 6.95
CA ASP A 30 -7.72 -7.25 7.77
C ASP A 30 -8.91 -6.72 8.58
N LEU A 31 -8.83 -5.47 9.05
CA LEU A 31 -9.93 -4.77 9.74
C LEU A 31 -11.03 -4.30 8.77
N GLY A 32 -10.90 -4.54 7.47
CA GLY A 32 -11.90 -4.21 6.46
C GLY A 32 -11.86 -2.75 6.00
N PHE A 33 -10.78 -2.00 6.30
CA PHE A 33 -10.59 -0.69 5.70
C PHE A 33 -10.30 -0.82 4.20
N VAL A 34 -10.80 0.15 3.43
CA VAL A 34 -10.47 0.26 2.01
C VAL A 34 -9.09 0.89 1.91
N VAL A 35 -8.05 0.08 1.73
CA VAL A 35 -6.67 0.57 1.56
C VAL A 35 -6.27 0.62 0.08
N THR A 36 -5.50 1.63 -0.31
CA THR A 36 -4.88 1.74 -1.63
C THR A 36 -3.36 1.87 -1.49
N VAL A 37 -2.62 1.24 -2.40
CA VAL A 37 -1.14 1.27 -2.39
C VAL A 37 -0.66 2.22 -3.47
N ASN A 38 0.09 3.25 -3.07
CA ASN A 38 0.58 4.28 -3.97
C ASN A 38 2.11 4.45 -3.82
N PRO A 39 2.88 4.47 -4.93
CA PRO A 39 4.26 4.92 -4.88
C PRO A 39 4.25 6.44 -4.75
N ASP A 40 4.50 6.95 -3.56
CA ASP A 40 4.57 8.39 -3.30
C ASP A 40 5.51 9.08 -4.31
N ASN A 41 5.08 10.25 -4.77
CA ASN A 41 5.62 11.10 -5.81
C ASN A 41 6.88 10.56 -6.54
N ARG A 42 6.72 10.10 -7.80
CA ARG A 42 7.76 9.48 -8.66
C ARG A 42 9.09 10.26 -8.79
N LEU A 43 9.13 11.52 -8.35
CA LEU A 43 10.30 12.38 -8.34
C LEU A 43 11.20 12.21 -7.09
N MET A 44 10.67 11.71 -5.97
CA MET A 44 11.41 11.60 -4.70
C MET A 44 11.63 10.16 -4.24
N SER A 45 10.72 9.23 -4.56
CA SER A 45 10.92 7.80 -4.25
C SER A 45 11.32 7.04 -5.51
N ARG A 46 12.49 6.41 -5.51
CA ARG A 46 12.95 5.45 -6.56
C ARG A 46 12.16 4.13 -6.52
N THR A 47 10.87 4.19 -6.21
CA THR A 47 9.97 3.03 -6.09
C THR A 47 8.99 3.01 -7.26
N SER A 48 8.39 1.85 -7.49
CA SER A 48 7.29 1.66 -8.44
C SER A 48 6.18 0.90 -7.73
N LEU A 49 4.95 0.97 -8.26
CA LEU A 49 3.83 0.22 -7.70
C LEU A 49 4.14 -1.29 -7.61
N THR A 50 4.86 -1.83 -8.60
CA THR A 50 5.37 -3.21 -8.57
C THR A 50 6.29 -3.47 -7.39
N ARG A 51 7.24 -2.58 -7.09
CA ARG A 51 8.15 -2.74 -5.94
C ARG A 51 7.44 -2.64 -4.60
N GLU A 52 6.45 -1.77 -4.48
CA GLU A 52 5.62 -1.71 -3.28
C GLU A 52 4.94 -3.06 -3.05
N PHE A 53 4.31 -3.63 -4.09
CA PHE A 53 3.67 -4.93 -3.97
C PHE A 53 4.65 -6.07 -3.72
N GLU A 54 5.81 -6.11 -4.39
CA GLU A 54 6.85 -7.10 -4.11
C GLU A 54 7.31 -7.06 -2.64
N GLY A 55 7.49 -5.86 -2.07
CA GLY A 55 7.80 -5.69 -0.65
C GLY A 55 6.70 -6.19 0.26
N LEU A 56 5.43 -5.89 -0.06
CA LEU A 56 4.27 -6.36 0.71
C LEU A 56 4.11 -7.88 0.62
N MET A 57 4.33 -8.49 -0.54
CA MET A 57 4.31 -9.95 -0.69
C MET A 57 5.44 -10.59 0.13
N ALA A 58 6.65 -10.04 0.06
CA ALA A 58 7.82 -10.58 0.76
C ALA A 58 7.75 -10.44 2.29
N VAL A 59 7.20 -9.31 2.79
CA VAL A 59 7.25 -8.96 4.21
C VAL A 59 5.93 -9.25 4.94
N HIS A 60 4.80 -8.99 4.27
CA HIS A 60 3.46 -9.20 4.85
C HIS A 60 2.79 -10.48 4.37
N GLY A 61 3.44 -11.25 3.50
CA GLY A 61 2.87 -12.49 2.97
C GLY A 61 1.63 -12.26 2.12
N TRP A 62 1.50 -11.09 1.49
CA TRP A 62 0.40 -10.83 0.57
C TRP A 62 0.45 -11.79 -0.62
N ASP A 63 -0.72 -12.24 -1.05
CA ASP A 63 -0.89 -13.04 -2.25
C ASP A 63 -1.44 -12.18 -3.41
N GLU A 64 -1.49 -12.77 -4.60
CA GLU A 64 -2.00 -12.10 -5.80
C GLU A 64 -3.47 -11.66 -5.66
N GLN A 65 -4.28 -12.41 -4.89
CA GLN A 65 -5.69 -12.08 -4.69
C GLN A 65 -5.84 -10.80 -3.88
N ARG A 66 -5.05 -10.65 -2.81
CA ARG A 66 -5.00 -9.44 -1.99
C ARG A 66 -4.48 -8.25 -2.80
N VAL A 67 -3.40 -8.43 -3.56
CA VAL A 67 -2.88 -7.37 -4.47
C VAL A 67 -3.94 -6.93 -5.47
N ARG A 68 -4.67 -7.88 -6.07
CA ARG A 68 -5.76 -7.57 -7.00
C ARG A 68 -6.91 -6.82 -6.32
N LYS A 69 -7.32 -7.24 -5.13
CA LYS A 69 -8.39 -6.59 -4.34
C LYS A 69 -8.05 -5.11 -4.13
N VAL A 70 -6.88 -4.80 -3.57
CA VAL A 70 -6.51 -3.41 -3.28
C VAL A 70 -6.31 -2.57 -4.54
N THR A 71 -5.86 -3.18 -5.63
CA THR A 71 -5.75 -2.50 -6.94
C THR A 71 -7.12 -2.11 -7.49
N LEU A 72 -8.11 -3.01 -7.40
CA LEU A 72 -9.48 -2.71 -7.81
C LEU A 72 -10.14 -1.67 -6.90
N SER A 73 -9.87 -1.72 -5.60
CA SER A 73 -10.30 -0.69 -4.65
C SER A 73 -9.71 0.69 -4.98
N ALA A 74 -8.42 0.74 -5.36
CA ALA A 74 -7.77 1.97 -5.80
C ALA A 74 -8.37 2.51 -7.09
N PHE A 75 -8.67 1.64 -8.07
CA PHE A 75 -9.36 2.02 -9.29
C PHE A 75 -10.74 2.62 -8.98
N GLY A 76 -11.56 1.93 -8.18
CA GLY A 76 -12.89 2.43 -7.78
C GLY A 76 -12.84 3.75 -7.01
N ALA A 77 -11.83 3.95 -6.16
CA ALA A 77 -11.60 5.20 -5.44
C ALA A 77 -11.16 6.34 -6.37
N SER A 78 -10.36 6.04 -7.41
CA SER A 78 -9.86 7.04 -8.37
C SER A 78 -10.96 7.67 -9.24
N PHE A 79 -12.12 7.02 -9.40
CA PHE A 79 -13.26 7.57 -10.15
C PHE A 79 -14.34 8.19 -9.25
N ALA A 80 -14.18 8.11 -7.92
CA ALA A 80 -15.11 8.72 -6.98
C ALA A 80 -14.79 10.20 -6.69
N HIS A 81 -14.04 10.86 -7.58
CA HIS A 81 -13.50 12.20 -7.42
C HIS A 81 -14.14 13.22 -8.36
#